data_AF-A0A0K0DZK8-F1
#
_entry.id   AF-A0A0K0DZK8-F1
#
_cell.length_a   1.000
_cell.length_b   1.000
_cell.length_c   1.000
_cell.angle_alpha   90.00
_cell.angle_beta   90.00
_cell.angle_gamma   90.00
#
_symmetry.space_group_name_H-M   'P 1'
#
loop_
_entity.id
_entity.type
_entity.pdbx_description
1 polymer ?
#
loop_
_entity_poly.entity_id
_entity_poly.type
_entity_poly.pdbx_seq_one_letter_code
_entity_poly.pdbx_strand_id
1 'polypeptide(L)' 'NVGQSADILYGANGCSNDYAKSLGIKYVFTIEIGSRKMYNFGFMVPKSYISKIAEEVFAGILVVSQRISKENTVESNIK' A
#
# COMPACT_ATOMS: atom_id res chain seq x y z
N ASN A 1 -7.09 5.82 -7.38
CA ASN A 1 -8.24 5.37 -6.57
C ASN A 1 -7.72 4.78 -5.27
N VAL A 2 -8.46 4.95 -4.18
CA VAL A 2 -8.18 4.34 -2.87
C VAL A 2 -9.52 3.80 -2.36
N GLY A 3 -9.54 2.59 -1.82
CA GLY A 3 -10.79 1.93 -1.39
C GLY A 3 -10.58 0.45 -1.05
N GLN A 4 -11.68 -0.24 -0.72
CA GLN A 4 -11.67 -1.69 -0.54
C GLN A 4 -11.41 -2.38 -1.88
N SER A 5 -10.54 -3.39 -1.89
CA SER A 5 -10.17 -4.12 -3.11
C SER A 5 -11.38 -4.73 -3.82
N ALA A 6 -12.33 -5.29 -3.05
CA ALA A 6 -13.55 -5.87 -3.60
C ALA A 6 -14.42 -4.85 -4.36
N ASP A 7 -14.43 -3.58 -3.93
CA ASP A 7 -15.24 -2.52 -4.53
C ASP A 7 -14.57 -1.87 -5.73
N ILE A 8 -13.23 -1.71 -5.68
CA ILE A 8 -12.49 -0.92 -6.69
C ILE A 8 -11.76 -1.78 -7.73
N LEU A 9 -11.58 -3.08 -7.46
CA LEU A 9 -11.01 -4.06 -8.36
C LEU A 9 -12.05 -5.14 -8.67
N TYR A 10 -12.06 -6.21 -7.88
CA TYR A 10 -12.95 -7.36 -7.98
C TYR A 10 -12.90 -8.17 -6.68
N GLY A 11 -13.93 -8.98 -6.43
CA GLY A 11 -13.96 -9.87 -5.28
C GLY A 11 -12.89 -10.97 -5.37
N ALA A 12 -12.04 -11.07 -4.35
CA ALA A 12 -10.99 -12.07 -4.24
C ALA A 12 -10.87 -12.54 -2.78
N ASN A 13 -10.70 -13.85 -2.58
CA ASN A 13 -10.58 -14.47 -1.26
C ASN A 13 -9.17 -15.04 -1.06
N GLY A 14 -8.73 -15.15 0.20
CA GLY A 14 -7.44 -15.76 0.54
C GLY A 14 -6.24 -14.86 0.29
N CYS A 15 -6.45 -13.56 0.13
CA CYS A 15 -5.38 -12.58 -0.09
C CYS A 15 -4.57 -12.37 1.21
N SER A 16 -3.27 -12.11 1.08
CA SER A 16 -2.36 -11.94 2.21
C SER A 16 -2.76 -10.79 3.13
N ASN A 17 -3.33 -9.71 2.58
CA ASN A 17 -3.85 -8.57 3.33
C ASN A 17 -5.07 -8.97 4.19
N ASP A 18 -5.98 -9.78 3.67
CA ASP A 18 -7.16 -10.23 4.42
C ASP A 18 -6.75 -11.18 5.55
N TYR A 19 -5.79 -12.08 5.29
CA TYR A 19 -5.19 -12.91 6.32
C TYR A 19 -4.52 -12.06 7.42
N ALA A 20 -3.64 -11.11 7.06
CA ALA A 20 -3.00 -10.21 8.01
C ALA A 20 -4.03 -9.41 8.82
N LYS A 21 -5.12 -8.96 8.19
CA LYS A 21 -6.20 -8.24 8.87
C LYS A 21 -6.93 -9.13 9.87
N SER A 22 -7.13 -10.41 9.54
CA SER A 22 -7.77 -11.40 10.44
C SER A 22 -6.96 -11.65 11.72
N LEU A 23 -5.64 -11.44 11.70
CA LEU A 23 -4.76 -11.52 12.87
C LEU A 23 -4.79 -10.26 13.76
N GLY A 24 -5.64 -9.27 13.46
CA GLY A 24 -5.78 -8.05 14.26
C GLY A 24 -4.80 -6.93 13.90
N ILE A 25 -4.04 -7.05 12.80
CA ILE A 25 -3.17 -5.96 12.33
C ILE A 25 -4.06 -4.78 11.89
N LYS A 26 -3.90 -3.63 12.56
CA LYS A 26 -4.75 -2.45 12.36
C LYS A 26 -4.63 -1.89 10.94
N TYR A 27 -3.39 -1.74 10.47
CA TYR A 27 -3.05 -1.12 9.21
C TYR A 27 -2.56 -2.17 8.20
N VAL A 28 -3.36 -2.45 7.18
CA VAL A 28 -3.04 -3.40 6.12
C VAL A 28 -3.44 -2.81 4.79
N PHE A 29 -2.54 -2.85 3.80
CA PHE A 29 -2.73 -2.26 2.48
C PHE A 29 -2.13 -3.15 1.40
N THR A 30 -2.73 -3.15 0.22
CA THR A 30 -2.13 -3.63 -1.02
C THR A 30 -1.85 -2.42 -1.90
N ILE A 31 -0.61 -2.28 -2.38
CA ILE A 31 -0.20 -1.19 -3.27
C ILE A 31 0.04 -1.78 -4.65
N GLU A 32 -0.83 -1.47 -5.60
CA GLU A 32 -0.64 -1.78 -7.02
C GLU A 32 0.25 -0.71 -7.65
N ILE A 33 1.48 -1.09 -8.01
CA ILE A 33 2.49 -0.15 -8.51
C ILE A 33 2.30 0.17 -9.99
N GLY A 34 2.63 1.41 -10.36
CA GLY A 34 2.57 1.90 -11.74
C GLY A 34 1.66 3.11 -11.91
N SER A 35 1.68 3.69 -13.11
CA SER A 35 0.88 4.86 -13.46
C SER A 35 -0.06 4.54 -14.62
N ARG A 36 -1.19 5.26 -14.73
CA ARG A 36 -2.02 5.25 -15.95
C ARG A 36 -1.21 5.56 -17.21
N LYS A 37 -0.10 6.28 -17.10
CA LYS A 37 0.81 6.58 -18.22
C LYS A 37 1.70 5.39 -18.62
N MET A 38 1.77 4.35 -17.79
CA MET A 38 2.60 3.16 -17.97
C MET A 38 1.79 1.90 -18.30
N TYR A 39 0.48 2.04 -18.57
CA TYR A 39 -0.42 0.90 -18.85
C TYR A 39 0.07 -0.03 -19.96
N ASN A 40 0.78 0.52 -20.96
CA ASN A 40 1.35 -0.24 -22.08
C ASN A 40 2.51 -1.17 -21.69
N PHE A 41 3.17 -0.95 -20.56
CA PHE A 41 4.29 -1.78 -20.13
C PHE A 41 3.83 -3.01 -19.36
N GLY A 42 2.69 -2.95 -18.68
CA GLY A 42 2.23 -4.02 -17.79
C GLY A 42 3.35 -4.45 -16.83
N PHE A 43 3.73 -5.72 -16.89
CA PHE A 43 4.80 -6.29 -16.08
C PHE A 43 6.22 -6.03 -16.62
N MET A 44 6.36 -5.56 -17.86
CA MET A 44 7.65 -5.36 -18.53
C MET A 44 8.04 -3.87 -18.52
N VAL A 45 8.37 -3.36 -17.34
CA VAL A 45 8.74 -1.95 -17.14
C VAL A 45 10.19 -1.70 -17.61
N PRO A 46 10.45 -0.65 -18.42
CA PRO A 46 11.81 -0.31 -18.80
C PRO A 46 12.66 0.09 -17.59
N LYS A 47 13.93 -0.30 -17.59
CA LYS A 47 14.87 -0.04 -16.50
C LYS A 47 14.92 1.44 -16.07
N SER A 48 14.76 2.36 -17.01
CA SER A 48 14.75 3.81 -16.74
C SER A 48 13.62 4.29 -15.82
N TYR A 49 12.55 3.51 -15.64
CA TYR A 49 11.44 3.86 -14.75
C TYR A 49 11.55 3.27 -13.34
N ILE A 50 12.47 2.33 -13.10
CA ILE A 50 12.54 1.58 -11.83
C ILE A 50 12.74 2.54 -10.64
N SER A 51 13.77 3.39 -10.68
CA SER A 51 14.06 4.31 -9.56
C SER A 51 12.89 5.26 -9.30
N LYS A 52 12.27 5.77 -10.36
CA LYS A 52 11.14 6.69 -10.25
C LYS A 52 9.91 6.04 -9.58
N ILE A 53 9.56 4.81 -9.96
CA ILE A 53 8.47 4.07 -9.32
C ILE A 53 8.80 3.79 -7.86
N ALA A 54 10.03 3.39 -7.57
CA ALA A 54 10.47 3.11 -6.20
C ALA A 54 10.37 4.35 -5.30
N GLU A 55 10.82 5.51 -5.78
CA GLU A 55 10.74 6.78 -5.06
C GLU A 55 9.27 7.19 -4.78
N GLU A 56 8.39 7.04 -5.77
CA GLU A 56 6.96 7.36 -5.64
C GLU A 56 6.28 6.45 -4.60
N VAL A 57 6.50 5.14 -4.68
CA VAL A 57 5.93 4.16 -3.75
C VAL A 57 6.48 4.38 -2.34
N PHE A 58 7.79 4.63 -2.22
CA PHE A 58 8.44 4.84 -0.94
C PHE A 58 7.93 6.11 -0.23
N ALA A 59 7.69 7.19 -0.96
CA ALA A 59 7.10 8.40 -0.40
C ALA A 59 5.74 8.12 0.27
N GLY A 60 4.89 7.29 -0.35
CA GLY A 60 3.61 6.87 0.23
C GLY A 60 3.79 6.02 1.49
N ILE A 61 4.69 5.04 1.46
CA ILE A 61 5.01 4.20 2.62
C ILE A 61 5.53 5.05 3.79
N LEU A 62 6.37 6.04 3.52
CA LEU A 62 6.93 6.92 4.55
C LEU A 62 5.85 7.71 5.29
N VAL A 63 4.88 8.28 4.57
CA VAL A 63 3.76 9.05 5.16
C VAL A 63 2.91 8.16 6.06
N VAL A 64 2.54 6.96 5.60
CA VAL A 64 1.78 5.99 6.41
C VAL A 64 2.57 5.58 7.64
N SER A 65 3.85 5.27 7.48
CA SER A 65 4.74 4.88 8.58
C SER A 65 4.84 5.97 9.64
N GLN A 66 5.03 7.22 9.23
CA GLN A 66 5.07 8.37 10.15
C GLN A 66 3.74 8.55 10.90
N ARG A 67 2.61 8.35 10.21
CA ARG A 67 1.28 8.43 10.85
C ARG A 67 1.12 7.35 11.93
N ILE A 68 1.49 6.10 11.61
CA ILE A 68 1.42 4.97 12.55
C ILE A 68 2.33 5.21 13.75
N SER A 69 3.57 5.65 13.52
CA SER A 69 4.52 5.96 14.60
C SER A 69 3.97 7.02 15.55
N LYS A 70 3.39 8.11 15.01
CA LYS A 70 2.79 9.18 15.81
C LYS A 70 1.63 8.67 16.66
N GLU A 71 0.78 7.82 16.10
CA GLU A 71 -0.36 7.24 16.83
C GLU A 71 0.09 6.31 17.94
N ASN A 72 1.08 5.45 17.69
CA ASN A 72 1.64 4.56 18.71
C ASN A 72 2.27 5.34 19.87
N THR A 73 2.95 6.45 19.60
CA THR A 73 3.46 7.35 20.66
C THR A 73 2.34 7.96 21.50
N VAL A 74 1.22 8.33 20.87
CA VAL A 74 0.05 8.86 21.61
C VAL A 74 -0.59 7.77 22.47
N GLU A 75 -0.80 6.57 21.91
CA GLU A 75 -1.37 5.44 22.66
C GLU A 75 -0.48 5.03 23.85
N SER A 76 0.85 5.11 23.73
CA SER A 76 1.77 4.83 24.85
C SER A 76 1.76 5.91 25.95
N ASN A 77 1.42 7.15 25.63
CA ASN A 77 1.41 8.26 26.59
C ASN A 77 0.10 8.36 27.39
N ILE A 78 -0.93 7.60 27.01
CA ILE A 78 -2.26 7.59 27.66
C ILE A 78 -2.44 6.32 28.52
N LYS A 79 -1.60 5.29 28.33
CA LYS A 79 -1.51 4.12 29.19
C LYS A 79 -0.53 4.36 30.34
#